data_AF-A0A925XMT1-F1
#
_entry.id   AF-A0A925XMT1-F1
#
_cell.length_a   1.000
_cell.length_b   1.000
_cell.length_c   1.000
_cell.angle_alpha   90.00
_cell.angle_beta   90.00
_cell.angle_gamma   90.00
#
_symmetry.space_group_name_H-M   'P 1'
#
loop_
_entity.id
_entity.type
_entity.pdbx_description
1 polymer ?
#
loop_
_entity_poly.entity_id
_entity_poly.type
_entity_poly.pdbx_seq_one_letter_code
_entity_poly.pdbx_strand_id
1 'polypeptide(L)'
;GWNVYLGALRREISLPPFVRELAICVVARLTGADYEFHHHAPELKRAGASDAQLAALDNPDDAAASEQFDDLQRAVIRFAIASTREVRIPDTVFSELKPYLSPTELVELVAVTAAYNMVARLLIALQVEPEPSP
;
A
#
# COMPACT_ATOMS: atom_id res chain seq x y z
N GLY A 1 -0.75 11.23 19.49
CA GLY A 1 0.43 10.34 19.47
C GLY A 1 0.39 9.46 18.23
N TRP A 2 1.44 8.69 17.95
CA TRP A 2 1.57 7.92 16.70
C TRP A 2 0.40 6.95 16.42
N ASN A 3 -0.13 6.28 17.45
CA ASN A 3 -1.33 5.42 17.32
C ASN A 3 -2.59 6.17 16.88
N VAL A 4 -2.73 7.44 17.30
CA VAL A 4 -3.86 8.29 16.88
C VAL A 4 -3.73 8.62 15.39
N TYR A 5 -2.52 8.96 14.94
CA TYR A 5 -2.24 9.26 13.54
C TYR A 5 -2.50 8.05 12.62
N LEU A 6 -1.95 6.87 12.96
CA LEU A 6 -2.22 5.65 12.19
C LEU A 6 -3.68 5.22 12.25
N GLY A 7 -4.35 5.47 13.38
CA GLY A 7 -5.79 5.26 13.51
C GLY A 7 -6.60 6.11 12.52
N ALA A 8 -6.25 7.39 12.40
CA ALA A 8 -6.89 8.31 11.46
C ALA A 8 -6.64 7.88 10.00
N LEU A 9 -5.41 7.52 9.63
CA LEU A 9 -5.11 7.02 8.29
C LEU A 9 -5.89 5.77 7.89
N ARG A 10 -6.29 4.92 8.85
CA ARG A 10 -7.09 3.72 8.56
C ARG A 10 -8.59 3.95 8.49
N ARG A 11 -9.11 5.00 9.15
CA ARG A 11 -10.56 5.13 9.40
C ARG A 11 -11.16 6.48 9.07
N GLU A 12 -10.34 7.51 8.96
CA GLU A 12 -10.75 8.92 8.93
C GLU A 12 -10.14 9.64 7.72
N ILE A 13 -10.01 8.91 6.61
CA ILE A 13 -9.53 9.45 5.32
C ILE A 13 -10.54 9.16 4.21
N SER A 14 -10.47 9.95 3.13
CA SER A 14 -11.36 9.84 1.97
C SER A 14 -10.90 8.77 0.97
N LEU A 15 -9.61 8.41 1.00
CA LEU A 15 -8.99 7.45 0.11
C LEU A 15 -9.76 6.11 0.12
N PRO A 16 -10.16 5.59 -1.05
CA PRO A 16 -10.91 4.34 -1.13
C PRO A 16 -10.18 3.20 -0.43
N PRO A 17 -10.87 2.32 0.33
CA PRO A 17 -10.24 1.23 1.07
C PRO A 17 -9.34 0.35 0.20
N PHE A 18 -9.78 0.01 -1.03
CA PHE A 18 -8.96 -0.79 -1.93
C PHE A 18 -7.62 -0.12 -2.25
N VAL A 19 -7.64 1.18 -2.60
CA VAL A 19 -6.45 1.95 -2.95
C VAL A 19 -5.50 2.04 -1.74
N ARG A 20 -6.05 2.32 -0.55
CA ARG A 20 -5.30 2.37 0.69
C ARG A 20 -4.61 1.04 0.98
N GLU A 21 -5.38 -0.05 1.04
CA GLU A 21 -4.85 -1.37 1.41
C GLU A 21 -3.90 -1.93 0.34
N LEU A 22 -4.11 -1.61 -0.94
CA LEU A 22 -3.20 -1.97 -2.03
C LEU A 22 -1.83 -1.33 -1.84
N ALA A 23 -1.77 -0.03 -1.56
CA ALA A 23 -0.50 0.67 -1.31
C ALA A 23 0.24 0.06 -0.11
N ILE A 24 -0.48 -0.24 0.98
CA ILE A 24 0.10 -0.87 2.17
C ILE A 24 0.66 -2.25 1.85
N CYS A 25 -0.11 -3.09 1.16
CA CYS A 25 0.34 -4.43 0.78
C CYS A 25 1.58 -4.38 -0.12
N VAL A 26 1.66 -3.42 -1.05
CA VAL A 26 2.86 -3.23 -1.89
C VAL A 26 4.07 -2.83 -1.04
N VAL A 27 3.92 -1.89 -0.10
CA VAL A 27 5.00 -1.52 0.84
C VAL A 27 5.49 -2.74 1.59
N ALA A 28 4.58 -3.48 2.22
CA ALA A 28 4.90 -4.65 3.02
C ALA A 28 5.70 -5.69 2.23
N ARG A 29 5.29 -5.98 0.98
CA ARG A 29 5.99 -6.92 0.10
C ARG A 29 7.36 -6.44 -0.34
N LEU A 30 7.52 -5.15 -0.62
CA LEU A 30 8.81 -4.58 -0.99
C LEU A 30 9.80 -4.53 0.15
N THR A 31 9.33 -4.35 1.39
CA THR A 31 10.20 -4.25 2.56
C THR A 31 10.43 -5.58 3.27
N GLY A 32 9.65 -6.63 2.95
CA GLY A 32 9.65 -7.89 3.69
C GLY A 32 9.00 -7.77 5.08
N ALA A 33 8.05 -6.86 5.24
CA ALA A 33 7.32 -6.69 6.49
C ALA A 33 6.15 -7.67 6.57
N ASP A 34 6.43 -8.93 6.85
CA ASP A 34 5.43 -10.01 6.84
C ASP A 34 4.28 -9.78 7.83
N TYR A 35 4.57 -9.19 8.99
CA TYR A 35 3.53 -8.76 9.95
C TYR A 35 2.55 -7.77 9.30
N GLU A 36 3.07 -6.78 8.59
CA GLU A 36 2.24 -5.77 7.92
C GLU A 36 1.36 -6.42 6.84
N PHE A 37 1.95 -7.28 6.00
CA PHE A 37 1.19 -7.97 4.96
C PHE A 37 0.13 -8.93 5.55
N HIS A 38 0.46 -9.65 6.63
CA HIS A 38 -0.47 -10.56 7.32
C HIS A 38 -1.75 -9.86 7.76
N HIS A 39 -1.63 -8.64 8.32
CA HIS A 39 -2.77 -7.87 8.80
C HIS A 39 -3.52 -7.13 7.68
N HIS A 40 -2.82 -6.73 6.60
CA HIS A 40 -3.40 -5.89 5.55
C HIS A 40 -3.93 -6.65 4.33
N ALA A 41 -3.41 -7.84 4.01
CA ALA A 41 -3.94 -8.66 2.91
C ALA A 41 -5.42 -9.05 3.13
N PRO A 42 -5.89 -9.41 4.34
CA PRO A 42 -7.31 -9.63 4.60
C PRO A 42 -8.16 -8.37 4.40
N GLU A 43 -7.66 -7.19 4.77
CA GLU A 43 -8.37 -5.92 4.54
C GLU A 43 -8.48 -5.60 3.05
N LEU A 44 -7.41 -5.81 2.28
CA LEU A 44 -7.43 -5.66 0.83
C LEU A 44 -8.43 -6.63 0.17
N LYS A 45 -8.50 -7.88 0.65
CA LYS A 45 -9.51 -8.85 0.22
C LYS A 45 -10.93 -8.36 0.52
N ARG A 46 -11.19 -7.87 1.74
CA ARG A 46 -12.49 -7.29 2.13
C ARG A 46 -12.85 -6.06 1.30
N ALA A 47 -11.86 -5.30 0.87
CA ALA A 47 -12.03 -4.15 -0.01
C ALA A 47 -12.32 -4.53 -1.49
N GLY A 48 -12.26 -5.82 -1.83
CA GLY A 48 -12.67 -6.34 -3.14
C GLY A 48 -11.55 -6.98 -3.96
N ALA A 49 -10.33 -7.13 -3.44
CA ALA A 49 -9.27 -7.80 -4.17
C ALA A 49 -9.55 -9.30 -4.33
N SER A 50 -9.26 -9.81 -5.53
CA SER A 50 -9.28 -11.24 -5.80
C SER A 50 -8.05 -11.95 -5.21
N ASP A 51 -8.16 -13.26 -5.01
CA ASP A 51 -7.01 -14.08 -4.60
C ASP A 51 -5.87 -14.04 -5.62
N ALA A 52 -6.20 -13.90 -6.91
CA ALA A 52 -5.21 -13.76 -7.98
C ALA A 52 -4.42 -12.44 -7.85
N GLN A 53 -5.10 -11.32 -7.55
CA GLN A 53 -4.44 -10.05 -7.29
C GLN A 53 -3.55 -10.10 -6.04
N LEU A 54 -4.01 -10.73 -4.95
CA LEU A 54 -3.19 -10.90 -3.75
C LEU A 54 -1.93 -11.72 -4.00
N ALA A 55 -2.06 -12.82 -4.78
CA ALA A 55 -0.92 -13.63 -5.19
C ALA A 55 0.04 -12.86 -6.10
N ALA A 56 -0.48 -12.05 -7.04
CA ALA A 56 0.35 -11.24 -7.93
C ALA A 56 1.23 -10.23 -7.16
N LEU A 57 0.80 -9.76 -5.98
CA LEU A 57 1.61 -8.87 -5.13
C LEU A 57 2.86 -9.54 -4.53
N ASP A 58 3.04 -10.86 -4.65
CA ASP A 58 4.31 -11.53 -4.35
C ASP A 58 5.47 -10.92 -5.15
N ASN A 59 5.21 -10.41 -6.36
CA ASN A 59 6.15 -9.61 -7.13
C ASN A 59 5.50 -8.27 -7.56
N PRO A 60 5.68 -7.19 -6.78
CA PRO A 60 5.06 -5.90 -7.07
C PRO A 60 5.44 -5.30 -8.42
N ASP A 61 6.65 -5.55 -8.93
CA ASP A 61 7.09 -5.04 -10.24
C ASP A 61 6.30 -5.69 -11.38
N ASP A 62 6.07 -7.01 -11.32
CA ASP A 62 5.23 -7.72 -12.29
C ASP A 62 3.75 -7.31 -12.12
N ALA A 63 3.28 -7.16 -10.89
CA ALA A 63 1.93 -6.69 -10.58
C ALA A 63 1.64 -5.31 -11.20
N ALA A 64 2.62 -4.40 -11.20
CA ALA A 64 2.51 -3.08 -11.79
C ALA A 64 2.25 -3.08 -13.31
N ALA A 65 2.58 -4.18 -13.99
CA ALA A 65 2.35 -4.37 -15.43
C ALA A 65 1.21 -5.36 -15.74
N SER A 66 0.62 -5.99 -14.72
CA SER A 66 -0.36 -7.05 -14.89
C SER A 66 -1.75 -6.53 -15.28
N GLU A 67 -2.40 -7.24 -16.21
CA GLU A 67 -3.80 -6.98 -16.62
C GLU A 67 -4.82 -7.38 -15.55
N GLN A 68 -4.39 -8.07 -14.48
CA GLN A 68 -5.24 -8.39 -13.33
C GLN A 68 -5.62 -7.15 -12.50
N PHE A 69 -4.88 -6.06 -12.66
CA PHE A 69 -5.13 -4.79 -12.01
C PHE A 69 -5.67 -3.81 -13.04
N ASP A 70 -6.64 -2.96 -12.66
CA ASP A 70 -7.07 -1.86 -13.53
C ASP A 70 -6.02 -0.74 -13.59
N ASP A 71 -6.28 0.30 -14.38
CA ASP A 71 -5.35 1.42 -14.57
C ASP A 71 -5.02 2.14 -13.25
N LEU A 72 -6.01 2.40 -12.40
CA LEU A 72 -5.81 3.05 -11.10
C LEU A 72 -4.98 2.16 -10.19
N GLN A 73 -5.32 0.88 -10.10
CA GLN A 73 -4.62 -0.08 -9.25
C GLN A 73 -3.14 -0.21 -9.67
N ARG A 74 -2.87 -0.30 -10.97
CA ARG A 74 -1.49 -0.30 -11.48
C ARG A 74 -0.75 0.99 -11.18
N ALA A 75 -1.40 2.15 -11.30
CA ALA A 75 -0.80 3.45 -10.95
C ALA A 75 -0.45 3.53 -9.46
N VAL A 76 -1.31 3.00 -8.58
CA VAL A 76 -1.07 2.93 -7.13
C VAL A 76 0.10 2.01 -6.81
N ILE A 77 0.20 0.85 -7.47
CA ILE A 77 1.33 -0.07 -7.31
C ILE A 77 2.64 0.63 -7.71
N ARG A 78 2.69 1.26 -8.90
CA ARG A 78 3.88 2.02 -9.36
C ARG A 78 4.25 3.15 -8.41
N PHE A 79 3.26 3.90 -7.92
CA PHE A 79 3.48 4.95 -6.93
C PHE A 79 4.09 4.40 -5.64
N ALA A 80 3.53 3.31 -5.09
CA ALA A 80 4.01 2.70 -3.86
C ALA A 80 5.43 2.12 -4.02
N ILE A 81 5.75 1.54 -5.18
CA ILE A 81 7.12 1.10 -5.53
C ILE A 81 8.08 2.27 -5.50
N ALA A 82 7.80 3.35 -6.25
CA ALA A 82 8.68 4.51 -6.35
C ALA A 82 8.87 5.20 -4.98
N SER A 83 7.78 5.38 -4.23
CA SER A 83 7.81 5.96 -2.89
C SER A 83 8.68 5.15 -1.92
N THR A 84 8.59 3.81 -1.99
CA THR A 84 9.29 2.90 -1.06
C THR A 84 10.78 2.76 -1.38
N ARG A 85 11.14 2.65 -2.67
CA ARG A 85 12.53 2.39 -3.10
C ARG A 85 13.36 3.66 -3.28
N GLU A 86 12.76 4.73 -3.82
CA GLU A 86 13.51 5.90 -4.30
C GLU A 86 13.23 7.17 -3.51
N VAL A 87 12.12 7.22 -2.75
CA VAL A 87 11.58 8.41 -2.05
C VAL A 87 11.13 9.52 -3.00
N ARG A 88 11.95 9.85 -4.01
CA ARG A 88 11.61 10.77 -5.09
C ARG A 88 10.75 10.06 -6.13
N ILE A 89 9.47 10.37 -6.13
CA ILE A 89 8.50 9.80 -7.07
C ILE A 89 8.61 10.56 -8.41
N PRO A 90 8.79 9.87 -9.55
CA PRO A 90 8.78 10.52 -10.86
C PRO A 90 7.45 11.23 -11.15
N ASP A 91 7.51 12.41 -11.77
CA ASP A 91 6.31 13.20 -12.11
C ASP A 91 5.35 12.44 -13.03
N THR A 92 5.90 11.56 -13.88
CA THR A 92 5.12 10.68 -14.75
C THR A 92 4.26 9.72 -13.93
N VAL A 93 4.86 9.01 -12.97
CA VAL A 93 4.16 8.09 -12.05
C VAL A 93 3.12 8.83 -11.22
N PHE A 94 3.46 9.99 -10.66
CA PHE A 94 2.50 10.77 -9.87
C PHE A 94 1.33 11.27 -10.71
N SER A 95 1.57 11.62 -11.97
CA SER A 95 0.53 12.17 -12.86
C SER A 95 -0.48 11.13 -13.33
N GLU A 96 -0.12 9.84 -13.34
CA GLU A 96 -1.04 8.73 -13.65
C GLU A 96 -2.20 8.62 -12.65
N LEU A 97 -2.03 9.10 -11.41
CA LEU A 97 -3.06 9.02 -10.37
C LEU A 97 -4.11 10.14 -10.48
N LYS A 98 -3.75 11.29 -11.07
CA LYS A 98 -4.56 12.51 -11.11
C LYS A 98 -5.93 12.36 -11.79
N PRO A 99 -6.11 11.52 -12.84
CA PRO A 99 -7.43 11.28 -13.42
C PRO A 99 -8.40 10.56 -12.49
N TYR A 100 -7.90 9.86 -11.47
CA TYR A 100 -8.69 8.96 -10.63
C TYR A 100 -8.89 9.45 -9.20
N LEU A 101 -7.92 10.21 -8.68
CA LEU A 101 -7.91 10.66 -7.29
C LEU A 101 -7.99 12.18 -7.19
N SER A 102 -8.81 12.66 -6.27
CA SER A 102 -8.85 14.07 -5.90
C SER A 102 -7.54 14.53 -5.25
N PRO A 103 -7.28 15.85 -5.17
CA PRO A 103 -6.10 16.36 -4.45
C PRO A 103 -6.00 15.88 -3.00
N THR A 104 -7.12 15.74 -2.30
CA THR A 104 -7.17 15.20 -0.92
C THR A 104 -6.73 13.75 -0.89
N GLU A 105 -7.30 12.90 -1.74
CA GLU A 105 -6.97 11.48 -1.81
C GLU A 105 -5.51 11.26 -2.24
N LEU A 106 -4.95 12.11 -3.12
CA LEU A 106 -3.53 12.07 -3.46
C LEU A 106 -2.63 12.31 -2.25
N VAL A 107 -2.94 13.32 -1.43
CA VAL A 107 -2.21 13.59 -0.18
C VAL A 107 -2.36 12.43 0.80
N GLU A 108 -3.55 11.87 0.92
CA GLU A 108 -3.81 10.72 1.78
C GLU A 108 -3.06 9.46 1.31
N LEU A 109 -2.97 9.20 0.01
CA LEU A 109 -2.18 8.10 -0.55
C LEU A 109 -0.67 8.25 -0.23
N VAL A 110 -0.14 9.47 -0.36
CA VAL A 110 1.23 9.80 0.05
C VAL A 110 1.41 9.52 1.55
N ALA A 111 0.50 10.02 2.38
CA ALA A 111 0.56 9.88 3.83
C ALA A 111 0.48 8.42 4.28
N VAL A 112 -0.45 7.63 3.73
CA VAL A 112 -0.57 6.19 3.97
C VAL A 112 0.72 5.48 3.59
N THR A 113 1.21 5.69 2.38
CA THR A 113 2.41 5.00 1.88
C THR A 113 3.64 5.33 2.72
N ALA A 114 3.81 6.59 3.12
CA ALA A 114 4.90 7.03 3.99
C ALA A 114 4.77 6.46 5.41
N ALA A 115 3.56 6.45 5.97
CA ALA A 115 3.31 5.92 7.30
C ALA A 115 3.59 4.42 7.38
N TYR A 116 3.21 3.66 6.36
CA TYR A 116 3.48 2.21 6.33
C TYR A 116 4.93 1.89 6.00
N ASN A 117 5.61 2.74 5.23
CA ASN A 117 7.07 2.71 5.15
C ASN A 117 7.73 2.88 6.54
N MET A 118 7.21 3.78 7.38
CA MET A 118 7.69 3.92 8.76
C MET A 118 7.35 2.67 9.60
N VAL A 119 6.13 2.14 9.50
CA VAL A 119 5.70 0.94 10.24
C VAL A 119 6.57 -0.27 9.88
N ALA A 120 6.78 -0.56 8.60
CA ALA A 120 7.68 -1.60 8.13
C ALA A 120 9.08 -1.49 8.75
N ARG A 121 9.66 -0.27 8.78
CA ARG A 121 10.98 -0.03 9.39
C ARG A 121 10.99 -0.34 10.89
N LEU A 122 9.90 -0.03 11.61
CA LEU A 122 9.78 -0.35 13.04
C LEU A 122 9.64 -1.86 13.25
N LEU A 123 8.75 -2.53 12.50
CA LEU A 123 8.50 -3.97 12.63
C LEU A 123 9.78 -4.78 12.37
N ILE A 124 10.49 -4.45 11.29
CA ILE A 124 11.73 -5.13 10.91
C ILE A 124 12.83 -4.87 11.93
N ALA A 125 13.03 -3.61 12.34
CA ALA A 125 14.08 -3.26 13.32
C ALA A 125 13.85 -3.91 14.69
N LEU A 126 12.58 -4.13 15.06
CA LEU A 126 12.18 -4.73 16.34
C LEU A 126 11.89 -6.23 16.24
N GLN A 127 12.09 -6.85 15.07
CA GLN A 127 11.87 -8.28 14.82
C GLN A 127 10.46 -8.75 15.21
N VAL A 128 9.45 -7.94 14.85
CA VAL A 128 8.06 -8.28 15.10
C VAL A 128 7.58 -9.26 14.03
N GLU A 129 7.21 -10.46 14.47
CA GLU A 129 6.70 -11.53 13.61
C GLU A 129 5.16 -11.59 13.68
N PRO A 130 4.47 -11.95 12.59
CA PRO A 130 3.03 -12.18 12.60
C PRO A 130 2.65 -13.25 13.61
N GLU A 131 1.48 -13.07 14.22
CA GLU A 131 0.90 -14.09 15.08
C GLU A 131 0.64 -15.38 14.27
N PRO A 132 0.78 -16.57 14.88
CA PRO A 132 0.36 -17.80 14.23
C PRO A 132 -1.10 -17.69 13.79
N SER A 133 -1.40 -18.12 12.56
CA SER A 133 -2.80 -18.22 12.14
C SER A 133 -3.55 -19.15 13.10
N PRO A 134 -4.78 -18.79 13.52
CA PRO A 134 -5.59 -19.61 14.41
C PRO A 134 -5.93 -20.99 13.83
#